data_AF-A0A3A9GVS3-F1
#
_entry.id   AF-A0A3A9GVS3-F1
#
_cell.length_a   1.000
_cell.length_b   1.000
_cell.length_c   1.000
_cell.angle_alpha   90.00
_cell.angle_beta   90.00
_cell.angle_gamma   90.00
#
_symmetry.space_group_name_H-M   'P 1'
#
loop_
_entity.id
_entity.type
_entity.pdbx_description
1 polymer ?
#
loop_
_entity_poly.entity_id
_entity_poly.type
_entity_poly.pdbx_seq_one_letter_code
_entity_poly.pdbx_strand_id
1 'polypeptide(L)'
;MELGDLIYNRFYDSEKLTGCLARYAGRPAIFSPDAPGDDMKGWEGNSQYPKAIYNFDLQANEERHSAGTLSVSILCENTPDAVSPEEIEPTVKECLRDVILTPKGGSPYCFAWAGTDAFTIEDKPGLTIGSEIRFDILEYPSQETSDPDPIMAANRYIKELYPECLIMGYDRMEEITEASSEKPVIYCRLLSVEKAGEMYMIAWMDGRIAVHILCPDSGVRMKMAADIANRMSIDGEIIMFDSSPMFIRKLQANYKSDYLKDGQIFVSVRYGLLRGLARGHEVKSVELENLG
;
A
#
# COMPACT_ATOMS: atom_id res chain seq x y z
N MET A 1 -9.82 3.50 -13.31
CA MET A 1 -10.82 2.46 -13.02
C MET A 1 -11.14 2.51 -11.52
N GLU A 2 -12.26 1.94 -11.07
CA GLU A 2 -12.55 1.78 -9.64
C GLU A 2 -11.76 0.60 -9.08
N LEU A 3 -11.64 0.49 -7.75
CA LEU A 3 -10.87 -0.59 -7.10
C LEU A 3 -11.40 -1.98 -7.50
N GLY A 4 -12.72 -2.16 -7.55
CA GLY A 4 -13.34 -3.42 -7.92
C GLY A 4 -12.99 -3.89 -9.34
N ASP A 5 -12.87 -2.95 -10.29
CA ASP A 5 -12.48 -3.26 -11.66
C ASP A 5 -10.99 -3.67 -11.72
N LEU A 6 -10.14 -3.03 -10.92
CA LEU A 6 -8.72 -3.36 -10.85
C LEU A 6 -8.51 -4.76 -10.25
N ILE A 7 -9.26 -5.11 -9.19
CA ILE A 7 -9.25 -6.46 -8.62
C ILE A 7 -9.72 -7.49 -9.65
N TYR A 8 -10.81 -7.20 -10.38
CA TYR A 8 -11.27 -8.07 -11.46
C TYR A 8 -10.18 -8.32 -12.50
N ASN A 9 -9.55 -7.27 -13.00
CA ASN A 9 -8.49 -7.36 -13.98
C ASN A 9 -7.31 -8.20 -13.48
N ARG A 10 -6.93 -8.06 -12.21
CA ARG A 10 -5.86 -8.90 -11.62
C ARG A 10 -6.14 -10.39 -11.70
N PHE A 11 -7.38 -10.79 -11.46
CA PHE A 11 -7.77 -12.19 -11.60
C PHE A 11 -7.92 -12.60 -13.07
N TYR A 12 -8.50 -11.73 -13.89
CA TYR A 12 -8.76 -12.00 -15.30
C TYR A 12 -7.49 -12.11 -16.14
N ASP A 13 -6.48 -11.29 -15.88
CA ASP A 13 -5.23 -11.27 -16.64
C ASP A 13 -4.27 -12.40 -16.24
N SER A 14 -4.55 -13.12 -15.16
CA SER A 14 -3.77 -14.28 -14.74
C SER A 14 -4.11 -15.51 -15.58
N GLU A 15 -3.24 -15.85 -16.54
CA GLU A 15 -3.39 -17.06 -17.36
C GLU A 15 -3.43 -18.34 -16.52
N LYS A 16 -2.64 -18.39 -15.43
CA LYS A 16 -2.65 -19.52 -14.49
C LYS A 16 -4.02 -19.68 -13.84
N LEU A 17 -4.62 -18.57 -13.37
CA LEU A 17 -5.92 -18.62 -12.71
C LEU A 17 -7.02 -18.96 -13.71
N THR A 18 -7.08 -18.21 -14.80
CA THR A 18 -8.12 -18.38 -15.83
C THR A 18 -8.04 -19.72 -16.55
N GLY A 19 -6.87 -20.35 -16.62
CA GLY A 19 -6.69 -21.71 -17.13
C GLY A 19 -7.27 -22.81 -16.25
N CYS A 20 -7.43 -22.55 -14.95
CA CYS A 20 -8.01 -23.50 -13.98
C CYS A 20 -9.54 -23.35 -13.83
N LEU A 21 -10.12 -22.23 -14.24
CA LEU A 21 -11.53 -21.93 -14.03
C LEU A 21 -12.40 -22.39 -15.20
N ALA A 22 -13.66 -22.73 -14.90
CA ALA A 22 -14.71 -22.91 -15.89
C ALA A 22 -14.94 -21.62 -16.69
N ARG A 23 -15.75 -21.72 -17.75
CA ARG A 23 -16.11 -20.57 -18.60
C ARG A 23 -17.61 -20.34 -18.61
N TYR A 24 -17.97 -19.06 -18.60
CA TYR A 24 -19.33 -18.58 -18.77
C TYR A 24 -19.34 -17.50 -19.86
N ALA A 25 -20.11 -17.73 -20.93
CA ALA A 25 -20.25 -16.80 -22.05
C ALA A 25 -18.90 -16.31 -22.64
N GLY A 26 -17.95 -17.22 -22.85
CA GLY A 26 -16.62 -16.93 -23.41
C GLY A 26 -15.59 -16.44 -22.40
N ARG A 27 -15.97 -16.16 -21.14
CA ARG A 27 -15.10 -15.59 -20.11
C ARG A 27 -14.81 -16.59 -18.98
N PRO A 28 -13.64 -16.52 -18.32
CA PRO A 28 -13.37 -17.29 -17.12
C PRO A 28 -14.41 -17.01 -16.03
N ALA A 29 -14.74 -18.03 -15.25
CA ALA A 29 -15.73 -18.02 -14.19
C ALA A 29 -15.25 -17.26 -12.94
N ILE A 30 -15.07 -15.95 -13.11
CA ILE A 30 -14.69 -14.97 -12.07
C ILE A 30 -15.86 -14.01 -11.90
N PHE A 31 -16.46 -13.98 -10.72
CA PHE A 31 -17.68 -13.20 -10.46
C PHE A 31 -17.58 -12.36 -9.20
N SER A 32 -18.37 -11.29 -9.16
CA SER A 32 -18.56 -10.45 -7.99
C SER A 32 -19.92 -9.73 -8.06
N PRO A 33 -20.68 -9.62 -6.95
CA PRO A 33 -20.55 -10.44 -5.73
C PRO A 33 -21.12 -11.86 -5.92
N ASP A 34 -21.93 -12.07 -6.96
CA ASP A 34 -22.69 -13.32 -7.18
C ASP A 34 -22.38 -13.94 -8.54
N ALA A 35 -22.34 -15.28 -8.57
CA ALA A 35 -22.23 -16.03 -9.82
C ALA A 35 -23.59 -16.26 -10.48
N PRO A 36 -23.64 -16.45 -11.81
CA PRO A 36 -24.83 -16.96 -12.49
C PRO A 36 -25.28 -18.29 -11.88
N GLY A 37 -26.60 -18.50 -11.80
CA GLY A 37 -27.19 -19.78 -11.43
C GLY A 37 -26.69 -20.94 -12.29
N ASP A 38 -26.55 -22.10 -11.67
CA ASP A 38 -25.95 -23.31 -12.26
C ASP A 38 -26.74 -23.84 -13.48
N ASP A 39 -28.04 -23.54 -13.57
CA ASP A 39 -28.92 -23.95 -14.66
C ASP A 39 -29.00 -22.92 -15.81
N MET A 40 -28.32 -21.77 -15.68
CA MET A 40 -28.35 -20.75 -16.72
C MET A 40 -27.60 -21.18 -17.98
N LYS A 41 -28.20 -20.89 -19.13
CA LYS A 41 -27.53 -21.03 -20.43
C LYS A 41 -26.34 -20.06 -20.50
N GLY A 42 -25.15 -20.59 -20.76
CA GLY A 42 -23.93 -19.78 -20.88
C GLY A 42 -22.69 -20.47 -20.32
N TRP A 43 -22.87 -21.43 -19.41
CA TRP A 43 -21.79 -22.32 -18.98
C TRP A 43 -21.27 -23.14 -20.15
N GLU A 44 -19.96 -23.13 -20.32
CA GLU A 44 -19.27 -23.91 -21.35
C GLU A 44 -18.85 -25.26 -20.77
N GLY A 45 -19.13 -26.33 -21.53
CA GLY A 45 -18.98 -27.69 -21.01
C GLY A 45 -20.16 -28.10 -20.12
N ASN A 46 -20.01 -29.26 -19.47
CA ASN A 46 -21.04 -29.82 -18.60
C ASN A 46 -20.85 -29.45 -17.12
N SER A 47 -19.96 -28.50 -16.80
CA SER A 47 -19.66 -28.09 -15.43
C SER A 47 -19.42 -26.59 -15.32
N GLN A 48 -19.93 -26.01 -14.23
CA GLN A 48 -19.77 -24.63 -13.79
C GLN A 48 -18.56 -24.43 -12.86
N TYR A 49 -17.77 -25.49 -12.65
CA TYR A 49 -16.65 -25.53 -11.73
C TYR A 49 -15.34 -25.85 -12.46
N PRO A 50 -14.19 -25.37 -11.96
CA PRO A 50 -14.02 -24.48 -10.82
C PRO A 50 -14.50 -23.04 -11.09
N LYS A 51 -14.99 -22.32 -10.07
CA LYS A 51 -15.34 -20.89 -10.17
C LYS A 51 -14.79 -20.08 -9.00
N ALA A 52 -14.46 -18.82 -9.27
CA ALA A 52 -14.00 -17.86 -8.27
C ALA A 52 -15.06 -16.77 -8.08
N ILE A 53 -15.45 -16.53 -6.84
CA ILE A 53 -16.38 -15.46 -6.47
C ILE A 53 -15.64 -14.58 -5.47
N TYR A 54 -15.61 -13.27 -5.70
CA TYR A 54 -14.98 -12.35 -4.76
C TYR A 54 -15.90 -11.23 -4.32
N ASN A 55 -15.69 -10.77 -3.09
CA ASN A 55 -16.38 -9.63 -2.53
C ASN A 55 -15.40 -8.80 -1.71
N PHE A 56 -15.55 -7.48 -1.74
CA PHE A 56 -14.73 -6.58 -0.93
C PHE A 56 -15.58 -5.51 -0.26
N ASP A 57 -15.15 -5.09 0.92
CA ASP A 57 -15.80 -4.06 1.71
C ASP A 57 -14.75 -3.12 2.27
N LEU A 58 -14.95 -1.81 2.07
CA LEU A 58 -14.07 -0.75 2.56
C LEU A 58 -14.64 -0.18 3.86
N GLN A 59 -14.82 -1.06 4.86
CA GLN A 59 -15.10 -0.67 6.23
C GLN A 59 -13.80 -0.77 7.03
N ALA A 60 -13.28 0.40 7.42
CA ALA A 60 -12.03 0.49 8.16
C ALA A 60 -12.10 -0.35 9.45
N ASN A 61 -11.08 -1.17 9.65
CA ASN A 61 -10.91 -1.96 10.86
C ASN A 61 -9.64 -1.48 11.59
N GLU A 62 -9.85 -0.69 12.65
CA GLU A 62 -8.78 -0.08 13.43
C GLU A 62 -7.87 -1.12 14.10
N GLU A 63 -8.41 -2.26 14.55
CA GLU A 63 -7.62 -3.32 15.20
C GLU A 63 -6.65 -4.00 14.23
N ARG A 64 -7.02 -4.09 12.95
CA ARG A 64 -6.20 -4.72 11.90
C ARG A 64 -5.34 -3.72 11.12
N HIS A 65 -5.45 -2.44 11.42
CA HIS A 65 -4.88 -1.35 10.63
C HIS A 65 -5.22 -1.48 9.13
N SER A 66 -6.44 -1.91 8.81
CA SER A 66 -6.89 -2.13 7.44
C SER A 66 -8.00 -1.16 7.05
N ALA A 67 -8.01 -0.75 5.77
CA ALA A 67 -9.06 0.07 5.19
C ALA A 67 -10.30 -0.76 4.79
N GLY A 68 -10.16 -2.09 4.74
CA GLY A 68 -11.23 -2.99 4.37
C GLY A 68 -10.80 -4.45 4.36
N THR A 69 -11.65 -5.31 3.82
CA THR A 69 -11.37 -6.72 3.59
C THR A 69 -11.77 -7.14 2.17
N LEU A 70 -11.02 -8.09 1.61
CA LEU A 70 -11.36 -8.78 0.37
C LEU A 70 -11.46 -10.27 0.68
N SER A 71 -12.52 -10.90 0.21
CA SER A 71 -12.75 -12.33 0.32
C SER A 71 -12.88 -12.91 -1.08
N VAL A 72 -12.24 -14.05 -1.31
CA VAL A 72 -12.28 -14.78 -2.58
C VAL A 72 -12.61 -16.24 -2.27
N SER A 73 -13.83 -16.64 -2.63
CA SER A 73 -14.31 -18.01 -2.54
C SER A 73 -13.96 -18.75 -3.83
N ILE A 74 -13.16 -19.81 -3.72
CA ILE A 74 -12.97 -20.79 -4.79
C ILE A 74 -13.92 -21.94 -4.54
N LEU A 75 -14.73 -22.30 -5.54
CA LEU A 75 -15.64 -23.44 -5.48
C LEU A 75 -15.27 -24.47 -6.54
N CYS A 76 -15.22 -25.73 -6.14
CA CYS A 76 -14.90 -26.89 -6.98
C CYS A 76 -15.91 -28.02 -6.75
N GLU A 77 -16.04 -28.91 -7.75
CA GLU A 77 -16.73 -30.19 -7.55
C GLU A 77 -15.91 -31.12 -6.67
N ASN A 78 -16.54 -31.81 -5.71
CA ASN A 78 -15.88 -32.89 -4.96
C ASN A 78 -15.97 -34.20 -5.74
N THR A 79 -15.23 -34.28 -6.84
CA THR A 79 -15.00 -35.54 -7.56
C THR A 79 -13.51 -35.86 -7.59
N PRO A 80 -13.12 -37.15 -7.65
CA PRO A 80 -11.71 -37.55 -7.58
C PRO A 80 -10.81 -36.96 -8.68
N ASP A 81 -11.39 -36.62 -9.84
CA ASP A 81 -10.67 -36.11 -11.00
C ASP A 81 -10.76 -34.57 -11.13
N ALA A 82 -11.51 -33.90 -10.23
CA ALA A 82 -11.65 -32.45 -10.24
C ALA A 82 -10.46 -31.76 -9.54
N VAL A 83 -10.10 -30.58 -10.04
CA VAL A 83 -9.09 -29.72 -9.42
C VAL A 83 -9.59 -29.29 -8.04
N SER A 84 -8.75 -29.48 -7.02
CA SER A 84 -9.09 -29.07 -5.66
C SER A 84 -8.95 -27.55 -5.45
N PRO A 85 -9.70 -26.93 -4.52
CA PRO A 85 -9.52 -25.52 -4.19
C PRO A 85 -8.09 -25.17 -3.73
N GLU A 86 -7.41 -26.11 -3.07
CA GLU A 86 -6.04 -25.99 -2.56
C GLU A 86 -5.00 -25.86 -3.68
N GLU A 87 -5.29 -26.40 -4.88
CA GLU A 87 -4.44 -26.23 -6.06
C GLU A 87 -4.60 -24.85 -6.70
N ILE A 88 -5.76 -24.22 -6.57
CA ILE A 88 -6.08 -22.91 -7.17
C ILE A 88 -5.69 -21.77 -6.23
N GLU A 89 -5.84 -21.96 -4.92
CA GLU A 89 -5.56 -20.95 -3.89
C GLU A 89 -4.21 -20.23 -4.05
N PRO A 90 -3.06 -20.92 -4.27
CA PRO A 90 -1.77 -20.25 -4.43
C PRO A 90 -1.77 -19.24 -5.58
N THR A 91 -2.49 -19.55 -6.65
CA THR A 91 -2.60 -18.69 -7.83
C THR A 91 -3.39 -17.42 -7.52
N VAL A 92 -4.47 -17.53 -6.74
CA VAL A 92 -5.24 -16.36 -6.28
C VAL A 92 -4.37 -15.46 -5.39
N LYS A 93 -3.60 -16.06 -4.47
CA LYS A 93 -2.64 -15.33 -3.63
C LYS A 93 -1.59 -14.62 -4.47
N GLU A 94 -1.05 -15.28 -5.49
CA GLU A 94 -0.06 -14.71 -6.42
C GLU A 94 -0.63 -13.49 -7.17
N CYS A 95 -1.90 -13.49 -7.56
CA CYS A 95 -2.53 -12.39 -8.30
C CYS A 95 -2.52 -11.04 -7.55
N LEU A 96 -2.52 -11.07 -6.21
CA LEU A 96 -2.62 -9.90 -5.34
C LEU A 96 -1.33 -9.63 -4.54
N ARG A 97 -0.38 -10.55 -4.59
CA ARG A 97 0.87 -10.45 -3.83
C ARG A 97 1.79 -9.39 -4.45
N ASP A 98 2.30 -8.49 -3.61
CA ASP A 98 3.26 -7.44 -4.03
C ASP A 98 2.70 -6.54 -5.17
N VAL A 99 1.37 -6.49 -5.32
CA VAL A 99 0.64 -5.66 -6.28
C VAL A 99 0.05 -4.46 -5.57
N ILE A 100 0.17 -3.30 -6.20
CA ILE A 100 -0.38 -2.03 -5.78
C ILE A 100 -1.45 -1.61 -6.79
N LEU A 101 -2.69 -1.50 -6.34
CA LEU A 101 -3.80 -1.04 -7.15
C LEU A 101 -4.09 0.42 -6.83
N THR A 102 -4.04 1.28 -7.84
CA THR A 102 -4.26 2.72 -7.70
C THR A 102 -5.50 3.13 -8.48
N PRO A 103 -6.70 3.15 -7.85
CA PRO A 103 -7.91 3.66 -8.46
C PRO A 103 -7.73 5.11 -8.93
N LYS A 104 -8.48 5.48 -9.96
CA LYS A 104 -8.35 6.80 -10.57
C LYS A 104 -8.77 7.89 -9.57
N GLY A 105 -7.83 8.73 -9.16
CA GLY A 105 -8.08 9.81 -8.21
C GLY A 105 -8.25 9.35 -6.76
N GLY A 106 -7.96 8.08 -6.46
CA GLY A 106 -7.97 7.51 -5.11
C GLY A 106 -6.56 7.21 -4.60
N SER A 107 -6.50 6.69 -3.37
CA SER A 107 -5.26 6.20 -2.75
C SER A 107 -4.83 4.85 -3.36
N PRO A 108 -3.53 4.54 -3.39
CA PRO A 108 -3.04 3.19 -3.64
C PRO A 108 -3.46 2.19 -2.56
N TYR A 109 -3.74 0.95 -2.96
CA TYR A 109 -4.09 -0.16 -2.08
C TYR A 109 -3.19 -1.37 -2.30
N CYS A 110 -2.83 -2.05 -1.20
CA CYS A 110 -2.18 -3.37 -1.23
C CYS A 110 -3.02 -4.39 -0.45
N PHE A 111 -2.76 -5.68 -0.68
CA PHE A 111 -3.52 -6.77 -0.07
C PHE A 111 -2.61 -7.66 0.77
N ALA A 112 -2.87 -7.73 2.07
CA ALA A 112 -2.16 -8.62 2.98
C ALA A 112 -3.01 -9.86 3.23
N TRP A 113 -2.46 -11.05 2.97
CA TRP A 113 -3.17 -12.29 3.25
C TRP A 113 -3.46 -12.43 4.75
N ALA A 114 -4.73 -12.66 5.08
CA ALA A 114 -5.22 -12.76 6.45
C ALA A 114 -5.56 -14.20 6.88
N GLY A 115 -5.84 -15.09 5.91
CA GLY A 115 -6.14 -16.48 6.20
C GLY A 115 -6.85 -17.18 5.03
N THR A 116 -6.92 -18.50 5.11
CA THR A 116 -7.73 -19.32 4.20
C THR A 116 -8.48 -20.33 5.03
N ASP A 117 -9.79 -20.47 4.81
CA ASP A 117 -10.62 -21.50 5.43
C ASP A 117 -11.25 -22.39 4.36
N ALA A 118 -11.12 -23.70 4.51
CA ALA A 118 -11.85 -24.66 3.69
C ALA A 118 -13.32 -24.78 4.16
N PHE A 119 -14.23 -24.99 3.23
CA PHE A 119 -15.65 -25.19 3.51
C PHE A 119 -16.28 -26.19 2.53
N THR A 120 -17.46 -26.68 2.88
CA THR A 120 -18.27 -27.60 2.07
C THR A 120 -19.70 -27.09 2.00
N ILE A 121 -20.32 -27.15 0.83
CA ILE A 121 -21.72 -26.78 0.62
C ILE A 121 -22.55 -28.05 0.40
N GLU A 122 -23.54 -28.27 1.27
CA GLU A 122 -24.38 -29.48 1.31
C GLU A 122 -25.75 -29.30 0.62
N ASP A 123 -25.84 -28.48 -0.43
CA ASP A 123 -27.16 -28.14 -1.01
C ASP A 123 -27.71 -29.17 -2.03
N LYS A 124 -26.89 -30.11 -2.56
CA LYS A 124 -27.31 -31.16 -3.52
C LYS A 124 -26.43 -32.43 -3.46
N PRO A 125 -26.89 -33.60 -3.96
CA PRO A 125 -26.05 -34.79 -4.04
C PRO A 125 -24.97 -34.58 -5.12
N GLY A 126 -23.78 -34.21 -4.66
CA GLY A 126 -22.67 -33.71 -5.48
C GLY A 126 -21.92 -32.65 -4.66
N LEU A 127 -21.27 -33.10 -3.58
CA LEU A 127 -20.68 -32.28 -2.52
C LEU A 127 -19.81 -31.18 -3.16
N THR A 128 -20.15 -29.90 -3.04
CA THR A 128 -19.28 -28.83 -3.53
C THR A 128 -18.31 -28.47 -2.42
N ILE A 129 -17.02 -28.40 -2.72
CA ILE A 129 -15.98 -28.00 -1.76
C ILE A 129 -15.42 -26.64 -2.18
N GLY A 130 -14.94 -25.87 -1.21
CA GLY A 130 -14.36 -24.58 -1.50
C GLY A 130 -13.35 -24.12 -0.47
N SER A 131 -12.64 -23.05 -0.84
CA SER A 131 -11.71 -22.33 0.03
C SER A 131 -12.04 -20.85 0.00
N GLU A 132 -12.22 -20.26 1.19
CA GLU A 132 -12.42 -18.82 1.37
C GLU A 132 -11.07 -18.18 1.70
N ILE A 133 -10.50 -17.43 0.75
CA ILE A 133 -9.22 -16.75 0.89
C ILE A 133 -9.51 -15.30 1.29
N ARG A 134 -8.99 -14.88 2.45
CA ARG A 134 -9.21 -13.52 2.97
C ARG A 134 -7.94 -12.69 2.92
N PHE A 135 -8.11 -11.43 2.54
CA PHE A 135 -7.08 -10.39 2.54
C PHE A 135 -7.55 -9.19 3.34
N ASP A 136 -6.64 -8.60 4.13
CA ASP A 136 -6.80 -7.26 4.64
C ASP A 136 -6.42 -6.27 3.52
N ILE A 137 -7.29 -5.30 3.24
CA ILE A 137 -7.02 -4.23 2.28
C ILE A 137 -6.31 -3.11 3.04
N LEU A 138 -5.11 -2.75 2.59
CA LEU A 138 -4.27 -1.73 3.19
C LEU A 138 -4.25 -0.50 2.28
N GLU A 139 -4.66 0.65 2.80
CA GLU A 139 -4.61 1.93 2.08
C GLU A 139 -3.30 2.65 2.34
N TYR A 140 -2.72 3.23 1.29
CA TYR A 140 -1.46 3.97 1.31
C TYR A 140 -1.72 5.42 0.86
N PRO A 141 -2.43 6.23 1.66
CA PRO A 141 -2.80 7.58 1.25
C PRO A 141 -1.57 8.48 1.10
N SER A 142 -1.71 9.58 0.36
CA SER A 142 -0.64 10.59 0.31
C SER A 142 -0.30 11.07 1.72
N GLN A 143 0.99 11.21 1.99
CA GLN A 143 1.55 11.65 3.27
C GLN A 143 2.18 13.04 3.17
N GLU A 144 1.95 13.73 2.05
CA GLU A 144 2.28 15.15 1.88
C GLU A 144 1.55 15.98 2.94
N THR A 145 2.26 16.94 3.52
CA THR A 145 1.81 17.78 4.64
C THR A 145 1.80 19.25 4.25
N SER A 146 2.74 20.04 4.75
CA SER A 146 2.86 21.48 4.53
C SER A 146 4.32 21.87 4.50
N ASP A 147 4.67 22.94 3.80
CA ASP A 147 6.05 23.42 3.75
C ASP A 147 6.55 23.98 5.10
N PRO A 148 7.74 23.58 5.59
CA PRO A 148 8.58 22.50 5.07
C PRO A 148 8.02 21.09 5.31
N ASP A 149 8.00 20.27 4.25
CA ASP A 149 7.42 18.92 4.28
C ASP A 149 8.48 17.84 4.55
N PRO A 150 8.44 17.16 5.72
CA PRO A 150 9.40 16.13 6.09
C PRO A 150 9.26 14.84 5.26
N ILE A 151 8.07 14.51 4.78
CA ILE A 151 7.82 13.31 3.98
C ILE A 151 8.31 13.51 2.55
N MET A 152 8.02 14.64 1.93
CA MET A 152 8.56 14.95 0.61
C MET A 152 10.09 14.99 0.63
N ALA A 153 10.69 15.54 1.69
CA ALA A 153 12.13 15.53 1.87
C ALA A 153 12.70 14.10 1.99
N ALA A 154 12.05 13.22 2.77
CA ALA A 154 12.44 11.82 2.89
C ALA A 154 12.28 11.05 1.56
N ASN A 155 11.18 11.28 0.84
CA ASN A 155 10.93 10.70 -0.48
C ASN A 155 12.04 11.10 -1.47
N ARG A 156 12.36 12.40 -1.58
CA ARG A 156 13.44 12.89 -2.44
C ARG A 156 14.78 12.25 -2.06
N TYR A 157 15.13 12.24 -0.77
CA TYR A 157 16.37 11.67 -0.28
C TYR A 157 16.53 10.20 -0.69
N ILE A 158 15.49 9.39 -0.50
CA ILE A 158 15.52 7.98 -0.88
C ILE A 158 15.57 7.83 -2.41
N LYS A 159 14.86 8.68 -3.16
CA LYS A 159 14.90 8.65 -4.64
C LYS A 159 16.29 8.92 -5.18
N GLU A 160 17.03 9.83 -4.56
CA GLU A 160 18.41 10.15 -4.95
C GLU A 160 19.36 8.96 -4.68
N LEU A 161 19.11 8.18 -3.62
CA LEU A 161 19.87 6.96 -3.32
C LEU A 161 19.51 5.80 -4.25
N TYR A 162 18.24 5.65 -4.59
CA TYR A 162 17.69 4.55 -5.40
C TYR A 162 16.79 5.09 -6.53
N PRO A 163 17.36 5.65 -7.62
CA PRO A 163 16.58 6.28 -8.69
C PRO A 163 15.61 5.33 -9.42
N GLU A 164 15.93 4.03 -9.45
CA GLU A 164 15.15 2.98 -10.09
C GLU A 164 13.87 2.61 -9.32
N CYS A 165 13.84 2.82 -8.00
CA CYS A 165 12.67 2.52 -7.17
C CYS A 165 11.52 3.46 -7.51
N LEU A 166 10.29 2.99 -7.35
CA LEU A 166 9.12 3.88 -7.34
C LEU A 166 8.84 4.33 -5.92
N ILE A 167 8.52 5.61 -5.73
CA ILE A 167 8.15 6.15 -4.43
C ILE A 167 6.69 6.59 -4.45
N MET A 168 5.86 5.93 -3.65
CA MET A 168 4.45 6.26 -3.48
C MET A 168 4.29 7.70 -2.96
N GLY A 169 3.43 8.48 -3.61
CA GLY A 169 3.21 9.90 -3.29
C GLY A 169 4.29 10.84 -3.82
N TYR A 170 5.30 10.34 -4.54
CA TYR A 170 6.34 11.16 -5.16
C TYR A 170 6.45 10.90 -6.67
N ASP A 171 6.54 9.63 -7.07
CA ASP A 171 6.51 9.22 -8.47
C ASP A 171 5.07 9.01 -8.97
N ARG A 172 4.88 9.16 -10.28
CA ARG A 172 3.61 8.79 -10.93
C ARG A 172 3.48 7.27 -10.97
N MET A 173 2.42 6.74 -10.36
CA MET A 173 2.10 5.32 -10.40
C MET A 173 1.06 4.99 -11.48
N GLU A 174 1.14 3.79 -12.01
CA GLU A 174 0.14 3.22 -12.90
C GLU A 174 -1.04 2.67 -12.09
N GLU A 175 -2.18 2.42 -12.76
CA GLU A 175 -3.37 1.87 -12.09
C GLU A 175 -3.09 0.50 -11.45
N ILE A 176 -2.18 -0.27 -12.06
CA ILE A 176 -1.65 -1.52 -11.52
C ILE A 176 -0.13 -1.41 -11.54
N THR A 177 0.50 -1.49 -10.37
CA THR A 177 1.95 -1.48 -10.22
C THR A 177 2.38 -2.74 -9.48
N GLU A 178 3.28 -3.53 -10.07
CA GLU A 178 3.86 -4.70 -9.42
C GLU A 178 5.24 -4.35 -8.86
N ALA A 179 5.44 -4.58 -7.56
CA ALA A 179 6.74 -4.42 -6.95
C ALA A 179 7.64 -5.62 -7.30
N SER A 180 8.88 -5.35 -7.71
CA SER A 180 9.84 -6.40 -8.05
C SER A 180 11.19 -6.18 -7.35
N SER A 181 12.11 -7.12 -7.55
CA SER A 181 13.49 -6.99 -7.04
C SER A 181 14.27 -5.91 -7.78
N GLU A 182 13.98 -5.72 -9.08
CA GLU A 182 14.59 -4.72 -9.95
C GLU A 182 13.96 -3.34 -9.77
N LYS A 183 12.66 -3.31 -9.45
CA LYS A 183 11.89 -2.09 -9.22
C LYS A 183 11.07 -2.16 -7.93
N PRO A 184 11.72 -2.08 -6.76
CA PRO A 184 11.01 -1.98 -5.49
C PRO A 184 10.12 -0.74 -5.44
N VAL A 185 9.06 -0.81 -4.64
CA VAL A 185 8.21 0.34 -4.35
C VAL A 185 8.41 0.76 -2.90
N ILE A 186 8.61 2.06 -2.66
CA ILE A 186 8.87 2.62 -1.35
C ILE A 186 7.72 3.53 -0.96
N TYR A 187 7.34 3.48 0.31
CA TYR A 187 6.35 4.39 0.88
C TYR A 187 6.83 4.93 2.23
N CYS A 188 6.87 6.25 2.36
CA CYS A 188 7.19 6.92 3.61
C CYS A 188 5.88 7.36 4.28
N ARG A 189 5.64 6.86 5.49
CA ARG A 189 4.45 7.14 6.30
C ARG A 189 4.82 8.00 7.50
N LEU A 190 4.08 9.09 7.72
CA LEU A 190 4.23 9.92 8.90
C LEU A 190 3.42 9.32 10.04
N LEU A 191 4.08 8.74 11.03
CA LEU A 191 3.43 8.11 12.18
C LEU A 191 2.95 9.13 13.21
N SER A 192 3.73 10.19 13.43
CA SER A 192 3.39 11.23 14.40
C SER A 192 4.17 12.50 14.12
N VAL A 193 3.59 13.64 14.51
CA VAL A 193 4.27 14.92 14.60
C VAL A 193 3.87 15.58 15.92
N GLU A 194 4.85 16.04 16.68
CA GLU A 194 4.64 16.77 17.92
C GLU A 194 5.54 18.00 17.97
N LYS A 195 5.12 19.01 18.73
CA LYS A 195 5.93 20.21 18.93
C LYS A 195 6.96 19.96 20.02
N ALA A 196 8.22 19.97 19.64
CA ALA A 196 9.35 19.81 20.55
C ALA A 196 9.61 21.04 21.42
N GLY A 197 9.29 22.23 20.89
CA GLY A 197 9.51 23.50 21.57
C GLY A 197 9.35 24.68 20.62
N GLU A 198 9.48 25.88 21.15
CA GLU A 198 9.46 27.10 20.35
C GLU A 198 10.49 28.11 20.85
N MET A 199 11.06 28.83 19.90
CA MET A 199 11.77 30.08 20.12
C MET A 199 11.01 31.22 19.44
N TYR A 200 11.52 32.43 19.55
CA TYR A 200 10.87 33.62 19.01
C TYR A 200 10.53 33.50 17.51
N MET A 201 11.45 32.97 16.68
CA MET A 201 11.25 32.87 15.23
C MET A 201 11.01 31.45 14.69
N ILE A 202 11.11 30.41 15.52
CA ILE A 202 11.07 29.00 15.06
C ILE A 202 10.23 28.17 16.02
N ALA A 203 9.30 27.38 15.49
CA ALA A 203 8.70 26.26 16.21
C ALA A 203 9.42 24.97 15.79
N TRP A 204 9.97 24.23 16.75
CA TRP A 204 10.62 22.95 16.49
C TRP A 204 9.60 21.83 16.56
N MET A 205 9.60 20.97 15.55
CA MET A 205 8.73 19.82 15.40
C MET A 205 9.56 18.55 15.47
N ASP A 206 9.10 17.57 16.26
CA ASP A 206 9.61 16.21 16.25
C ASP A 206 8.63 15.35 15.44
N GLY A 207 9.13 14.69 14.40
CA GLY A 207 8.37 13.78 13.54
C GLY A 207 8.84 12.34 13.70
N ARG A 208 7.96 11.38 13.46
CA ARG A 208 8.33 9.97 13.34
C ARG A 208 7.86 9.43 11.99
N ILE A 209 8.80 8.98 11.17
CA ILE A 209 8.56 8.46 9.82
C ILE A 209 8.81 6.95 9.82
N ALA A 210 7.91 6.19 9.21
CA ALA A 210 8.12 4.79 8.86
C ALA A 210 8.37 4.67 7.36
N VAL A 211 9.41 3.93 6.96
CA VAL A 211 9.71 3.63 5.55
C VAL A 211 9.34 2.18 5.29
N HIS A 212 8.44 1.98 4.34
CA HIS A 212 8.00 0.70 3.83
C HIS A 212 8.73 0.42 2.52
N ILE A 213 9.32 -0.76 2.40
CA ILE A 213 9.97 -1.26 1.20
C ILE A 213 9.18 -2.47 0.73
N LEU A 214 8.36 -2.27 -0.30
CA LEU A 214 7.55 -3.28 -0.95
C LEU A 214 8.38 -3.90 -2.06
N CYS A 215 8.70 -5.17 -1.91
CA CYS A 215 9.43 -5.98 -2.87
C CYS A 215 9.25 -7.44 -2.46
N PRO A 216 9.03 -8.39 -3.37
CA PRO A 216 8.80 -9.79 -3.04
C PRO A 216 10.02 -10.48 -2.39
N ASP A 217 11.24 -10.11 -2.79
CA ASP A 217 12.49 -10.72 -2.34
C ASP A 217 12.92 -10.18 -0.97
N SER A 218 12.99 -11.06 0.02
CA SER A 218 13.35 -10.70 1.41
C SER A 218 14.81 -10.29 1.57
N GLY A 219 15.72 -10.83 0.77
CA GLY A 219 17.13 -10.48 0.77
C GLY A 219 17.36 -9.08 0.22
N VAL A 220 16.70 -8.74 -0.90
CA VAL A 220 16.71 -7.39 -1.48
C VAL A 220 16.12 -6.39 -0.50
N ARG A 221 14.94 -6.68 0.08
CA ARG A 221 14.32 -5.82 1.11
C ARG A 221 15.26 -5.57 2.29
N MET A 222 15.88 -6.62 2.83
CA MET A 222 16.77 -6.49 3.99
C MET A 222 18.01 -5.66 3.66
N LYS A 223 18.65 -5.94 2.52
CA LYS A 223 19.85 -5.21 2.07
C LYS A 223 19.55 -3.73 1.87
N MET A 224 18.45 -3.43 1.20
CA MET A 224 18.01 -2.06 0.92
C MET A 224 17.62 -1.31 2.20
N ALA A 225 16.89 -1.97 3.12
CA ALA A 225 16.55 -1.39 4.42
C ALA A 225 17.81 -1.03 5.23
N ALA A 226 18.79 -1.94 5.26
CA ALA A 226 20.05 -1.72 5.96
C ALA A 226 20.86 -0.58 5.31
N ASP A 227 20.92 -0.52 3.98
CA ASP A 227 21.66 0.50 3.27
C ASP A 227 21.06 1.91 3.45
N ILE A 228 19.74 2.05 3.28
CA ILE A 228 19.02 3.31 3.56
C ILE A 228 19.25 3.75 5.00
N ALA A 229 19.09 2.83 5.96
CA ALA A 229 19.32 3.10 7.38
C ALA A 229 20.76 3.56 7.68
N ASN A 230 21.75 2.89 7.11
CA ASN A 230 23.16 3.23 7.28
C ASN A 230 23.46 4.59 6.67
N ARG A 231 22.94 4.88 5.48
CA ARG A 231 23.18 6.13 4.78
C ARG A 231 22.57 7.32 5.52
N MET A 232 21.32 7.20 5.96
CA MET A 232 20.67 8.17 6.84
C MET A 232 21.47 8.40 8.13
N SER A 233 22.04 7.34 8.70
CA SER A 233 22.84 7.43 9.93
C SER A 233 24.19 8.12 9.73
N ILE A 234 24.82 7.96 8.56
CA ILE A 234 26.07 8.62 8.19
C ILE A 234 25.83 10.10 7.91
N ASP A 235 24.78 10.42 7.14
CA ASP A 235 24.48 11.80 6.75
C ASP A 235 23.95 12.62 7.94
N GLY A 236 23.18 12.00 8.84
CA GLY A 236 22.70 12.59 10.10
C GLY A 236 21.60 13.64 9.96
N GLU A 237 21.35 14.12 8.75
CA GLU A 237 20.29 15.05 8.39
C GLU A 237 19.80 14.81 6.95
N ILE A 238 18.59 15.27 6.67
CA ILE A 238 18.01 15.33 5.33
C ILE A 238 17.71 16.79 5.03
N ILE A 239 18.20 17.30 3.92
CA ILE A 239 17.90 18.68 3.49
C ILE A 239 16.48 18.71 2.91
N MET A 240 15.64 19.62 3.39
CA MET A 240 14.25 19.79 2.93
C MET A 240 14.15 20.68 1.69
N PHE A 241 12.95 20.87 1.15
CA PHE A 241 12.73 21.66 -0.08
C PHE A 241 12.99 23.15 0.11
N ASP A 242 12.78 23.68 1.31
CA ASP A 242 13.11 25.06 1.69
C ASP A 242 14.59 25.26 2.05
N SER A 243 15.44 24.25 1.78
CA SER A 243 16.87 24.20 2.13
C SER A 243 17.17 24.17 3.63
N SER A 244 16.16 24.03 4.50
CA SER A 244 16.40 23.86 5.93
C SER A 244 16.69 22.39 6.28
N PRO A 245 17.47 22.13 7.36
CA PRO A 245 17.83 20.77 7.74
C PRO A 245 16.71 20.10 8.54
N MET A 246 16.45 18.84 8.22
CA MET A 246 15.70 17.90 9.05
C MET A 246 16.67 16.93 9.71
N PHE A 247 16.94 17.12 11.00
CA PHE A 247 17.93 16.34 11.74
C PHE A 247 17.41 14.97 12.12
N ILE A 248 18.21 13.93 11.93
CA ILE A 248 17.89 12.58 12.38
C ILE A 248 18.30 12.43 13.84
N ARG A 249 17.30 12.19 14.71
CA ARG A 249 17.49 12.08 16.17
C ARG A 249 17.64 10.64 16.62
N LYS A 250 16.93 9.73 15.97
CA LYS A 250 16.95 8.29 16.24
C LYS A 250 16.59 7.55 14.96
N LEU A 251 17.26 6.43 14.73
CA LEU A 251 16.98 5.54 13.62
C LEU A 251 16.92 4.10 14.14
N GLN A 252 15.92 3.35 13.68
CA GLN A 252 15.76 1.93 13.97
C GLN A 252 15.36 1.19 12.70
N ALA A 253 16.05 0.10 12.39
CA ALA A 253 15.62 -0.84 11.35
C ALA A 253 15.12 -2.13 12.01
N ASN A 254 13.95 -2.62 11.59
CA ASN A 254 13.39 -3.90 12.00
C ASN A 254 13.20 -4.79 10.77
N TYR A 255 14.15 -5.70 10.52
CA TYR A 255 14.11 -6.58 9.35
C TYR A 255 13.06 -7.70 9.44
N LYS A 256 12.38 -7.83 10.58
CA LYS A 256 11.34 -8.83 10.83
C LYS A 256 9.92 -8.24 10.85
N SER A 257 9.77 -6.92 10.69
CA SER A 257 8.45 -6.30 10.66
C SER A 257 7.68 -6.69 9.40
N ASP A 258 6.36 -6.58 9.49
CA ASP A 258 5.50 -6.69 8.31
C ASP A 258 5.77 -5.47 7.42
N TYR A 259 6.28 -5.72 6.22
CA TYR A 259 6.66 -4.66 5.29
C TYR A 259 5.46 -3.92 4.70
N LEU A 260 4.29 -4.55 4.67
CA LEU A 260 3.06 -3.93 4.22
C LEU A 260 2.43 -3.11 5.36
N LYS A 261 2.32 -3.68 6.57
CA LYS A 261 1.58 -3.02 7.66
C LYS A 261 2.41 -2.01 8.46
N ASP A 262 3.64 -2.36 8.82
CA ASP A 262 4.43 -1.61 9.79
C ASP A 262 5.53 -0.76 9.15
N GLY A 263 6.18 -1.30 8.12
CA GLY A 263 7.40 -0.75 7.52
C GLY A 263 8.66 -1.25 8.23
N GLN A 264 9.82 -1.08 7.60
CA GLN A 264 11.08 -1.68 8.07
C GLN A 264 12.04 -0.68 8.71
N ILE A 265 11.93 0.61 8.39
CA ILE A 265 12.81 1.65 8.96
C ILE A 265 11.93 2.67 9.69
N PHE A 266 12.34 3.05 10.89
CA PHE A 266 11.69 4.06 11.70
C PHE A 266 12.69 5.17 12.02
N VAL A 267 12.39 6.38 11.59
CA VAL A 267 13.25 7.55 11.74
C VAL A 267 12.52 8.60 12.58
N SER A 268 13.13 8.98 13.70
CA SER A 268 12.69 10.16 14.47
C SER A 268 13.50 11.35 13.99
N VAL A 269 12.80 12.38 13.53
CA VAL A 269 13.38 13.57 12.91
C VAL A 269 13.01 14.83 13.69
N ARG A 270 13.83 15.86 13.58
CA ARG A 270 13.54 17.20 14.08
C ARG A 270 13.71 18.24 12.98
N TYR A 271 12.69 19.05 12.76
CA TYR A 271 12.71 20.14 11.79
C TYR A 271 12.05 21.41 12.35
N GLY A 272 12.37 22.56 11.74
CA GLY A 272 11.90 23.87 12.21
C GLY A 272 10.86 24.47 11.28
N LEU A 273 9.80 25.04 11.85
CA LEU A 273 8.83 25.87 11.16
C LEU A 273 9.12 27.34 11.46
N LEU A 274 9.36 28.15 10.44
CA LEU A 274 9.55 29.59 10.60
C LEU A 274 8.23 30.23 11.04
N ARG A 275 8.27 30.89 12.20
CA ARG A 275 7.19 31.78 12.64
C ARG A 275 7.35 33.05 11.85
N GLY A 276 6.49 33.25 10.85
CA GLY A 276 6.53 34.44 9.99
C GLY A 276 6.74 35.68 10.84
N LEU A 277 7.70 36.53 10.43
CA LEU A 277 7.96 37.82 11.08
C LEU A 277 6.62 38.47 11.37
N ALA A 278 6.31 38.70 12.65
CA ALA A 278 5.28 39.66 13.01
C ALA A 278 5.58 40.90 12.17
N ARG A 279 4.64 41.28 11.29
CA ARG A 279 4.80 42.45 10.39
C ARG A 279 5.48 43.53 11.21
N GLY A 280 6.70 43.88 10.81
CA GLY A 280 7.48 44.90 11.50
C GLY A 280 6.56 46.09 11.71
N HIS A 281 6.50 46.60 12.93
CA HIS A 281 5.73 47.81 13.20
C HIS A 281 6.14 48.84 12.15
N GLU A 282 5.23 49.21 11.25
CA GLU A 282 5.46 50.32 10.35
C GLU A 282 5.80 51.52 11.24
N VAL A 283 7.00 52.06 11.08
CA VAL A 283 7.36 53.33 11.68
C VAL A 283 6.46 54.37 11.04
N LYS A 284 5.33 54.66 11.69
CA LYS A 284 4.46 55.77 11.32
C LYS A 284 5.16 57.06 11.72
N SER A 285 5.77 57.68 10.71
CA SER A 285 6.40 59.01 10.72
C SER A 285 7.57 59.23 11.68
N VAL A 286 8.67 59.69 11.10
CA VAL A 286 9.74 60.40 11.83
C VAL A 286 9.42 61.89 11.70
N GLU A 287 9.00 62.54 12.77
CA GLU A 287 9.00 64.00 12.83
C GLU A 287 10.44 64.47 13.04
N LEU A 288 11.01 65.08 12.00
CA LEU A 288 12.26 65.82 12.10
C LEU A 288 11.94 67.22 12.63
N GLU A 289 12.16 67.44 13.93
CA GLU A 289 12.28 68.80 14.46
C GLU A 289 13.60 69.39 13.96
N ASN A 290 13.49 70.29 12.97
CA ASN A 290 14.60 71.16 12.61
C ASN A 290 14.80 72.19 13.74
N LEU A 291 15.84 71.97 14.55
CA LEU A 291 16.41 72.99 15.42
C LEU A 291 17.45 73.81 14.61
N GLY A 292 17.10 75.06 14.31
CA GLY A 292 18.04 76.08 13.84
C GLY A 292 17.71 76.70 12.49
#